data_AF-A0A399ZGW0-F1
#
_entry.id   AF-A0A399ZGW0-F1
#
_cell.length_a   1.000
_cell.length_b   1.000
_cell.length_c   1.000
_cell.angle_alpha   90.00
_cell.angle_beta   90.00
_cell.angle_gamma   90.00
#
_symmetry.space_group_name_H-M   'P 1'
#
loop_
_entity.id
_entity.type
_entity.pdbx_description
1 polymer ?
#
loop_
_entity_poly.entity_id
_entity_poly.type
_entity_poly.pdbx_seq_one_letter_code
_entity_poly.pdbx_strand_id
1 'polypeptide(L)'
;MPWGVDLWGVQRHPAQLYEFGTAVLVAATLWQKLAGALPGELFWRFLLYASLSEFVLAAFRANPATWVLGIRVSQVVALALLLVALYYVLAFFAQMDKGAQAETAQNVRATDDSVASVRR
;
A
#
# COMPACT_ATOMS: atom_id res chain seq x y z
N MET A 1 9.12 -3.15 -30.64
CA MET A 1 9.46 -2.72 -29.26
C MET A 1 10.79 -3.38 -28.90
N PRO A 2 11.83 -2.65 -28.45
CA PRO A 2 13.18 -3.21 -28.29
C PRO A 2 13.35 -4.22 -27.15
N TRP A 3 12.33 -4.47 -26.31
CA TRP A 3 12.36 -5.40 -25.17
C TRP A 3 11.31 -6.52 -25.23
N GLY A 4 10.64 -6.71 -26.36
CA GLY A 4 9.67 -7.80 -26.49
C GLY A 4 10.37 -9.15 -26.61
N VAL A 5 9.70 -10.23 -26.20
CA VAL A 5 10.16 -11.61 -26.46
C VAL A 5 9.45 -12.10 -27.72
N ASP A 6 10.19 -12.77 -28.61
CA ASP A 6 9.59 -13.40 -29.79
C ASP A 6 8.80 -14.62 -29.35
N LEU A 7 7.50 -14.59 -29.59
CA LEU A 7 6.57 -15.68 -29.33
C LEU A 7 5.89 -16.03 -30.64
N TRP A 8 6.41 -17.04 -31.33
CA TRP A 8 5.92 -17.54 -32.61
C TRP A 8 5.95 -16.49 -33.74
N GLY A 9 7.06 -15.75 -33.87
CA GLY A 9 7.25 -14.74 -34.90
C GLY A 9 6.50 -13.42 -34.64
N VAL A 10 5.91 -13.29 -33.45
CA VAL A 10 5.24 -12.07 -33.00
C VAL A 10 5.93 -11.57 -31.74
N GLN A 11 6.43 -10.34 -31.80
CA GLN A 11 7.04 -9.70 -30.64
C GLN A 11 5.95 -9.32 -29.63
N ARG A 12 5.97 -9.95 -28.45
CA ARG A 12 5.03 -9.63 -27.36
C ARG A 12 5.76 -9.09 -26.15
N HIS A 13 5.09 -8.24 -25.38
CA HIS A 13 5.62 -7.77 -24.10
C HIS A 13 5.72 -8.96 -23.13
N PRO A 14 6.85 -9.15 -22.43
CA PRO A 14 7.00 -10.19 -21.43
C PRO A 14 6.28 -9.76 -20.14
N ALA A 15 4.95 -9.75 -20.16
CA ALA A 15 4.11 -9.34 -19.02
C ALA A 15 4.46 -10.13 -17.75
N GLN A 16 4.82 -11.40 -17.89
CA GLN A 16 5.28 -12.25 -16.80
C GLN A 16 6.54 -11.70 -16.10
N LEU A 17 7.46 -11.06 -16.83
CA LEU A 17 8.68 -10.50 -16.23
C LEU A 17 8.35 -9.25 -15.41
N TYR A 18 7.36 -8.46 -15.84
CA TYR A 18 6.86 -7.32 -15.07
C TYR A 18 6.08 -7.78 -13.83
N GLU A 19 5.25 -8.81 -13.95
CA GLU A 19 4.53 -9.42 -12.83
C GLU A 19 5.49 -9.98 -11.77
N PHE A 20 6.53 -10.71 -12.21
CA PHE A 20 7.56 -11.22 -11.31
C PHE A 20 8.34 -10.08 -10.63
N GLY A 21 8.80 -9.10 -11.41
CA GLY A 21 9.58 -7.97 -10.90
C GLY A 21 8.80 -7.13 -9.89
N THR A 22 7.52 -6.86 -10.18
CA THR A 22 6.63 -6.15 -9.24
C THR A 22 6.37 -6.97 -7.98
N ALA A 23 6.10 -8.27 -8.08
CA ALA A 23 5.90 -9.13 -6.91
C ALA A 23 7.14 -9.16 -5.99
N VAL A 24 8.34 -9.28 -6.56
CA VAL A 24 9.61 -9.22 -5.81
C VAL A 24 9.79 -7.86 -5.14
N LEU A 25 9.48 -6.77 -5.85
CA LEU A 25 9.58 -5.41 -5.31
C LEU A 25 8.61 -5.18 -4.14
N VAL A 26 7.37 -5.66 -4.25
CA VAL A 26 6.40 -5.61 -3.15
C VAL A 26 6.88 -6.44 -1.97
N ALA A 27 7.36 -7.66 -2.19
CA ALA A 27 7.89 -8.50 -1.13
C ALA A 27 9.09 -7.85 -0.43
N ALA A 28 10.04 -7.30 -1.18
CA ALA A 28 11.23 -6.65 -0.63
C ALA A 28 10.89 -5.42 0.22
N THR A 29 9.97 -4.56 -0.25
CA THR A 29 9.54 -3.36 0.49
C THR A 29 8.81 -3.70 1.79
N LEU A 30 7.99 -4.76 1.79
CA LEU A 30 7.33 -5.26 3.00
C LEU A 30 8.32 -5.91 3.96
N TRP A 31 9.30 -6.67 3.44
CA TRP A 31 10.34 -7.31 4.25
C TRP A 31 11.14 -6.29 5.07
N GLN A 32 11.48 -5.15 4.46
CA GLN A 32 12.18 -4.06 5.15
C GLN A 32 11.37 -3.43 6.29
N LYS A 33 10.04 -3.54 6.26
CA LYS A 33 9.14 -2.93 7.26
C LYS A 33 8.65 -3.94 8.29
N LEU A 34 8.97 -5.21 8.13
CA LEU A 34 8.47 -6.31 8.97
C LEU A 34 8.85 -6.13 10.45
N ALA A 35 10.07 -5.68 10.74
CA ALA A 35 10.61 -5.58 12.09
C ALA A 35 9.95 -4.49 12.97
N GLY A 36 9.22 -3.54 12.37
CA GLY A 36 8.61 -2.41 13.08
C GLY A 36 7.13 -2.20 12.77
N ALA A 37 6.50 -3.14 12.07
CA ALA A 37 5.12 -2.99 11.67
C ALA A 37 4.16 -3.36 12.80
N LEU A 38 3.12 -2.53 12.93
CA LEU A 38 2.04 -2.77 13.87
C LEU A 38 1.03 -3.80 13.35
N PRO A 39 0.18 -4.36 14.23
CA PRO A 39 -0.86 -5.31 13.83
C PRO A 39 -1.76 -4.70 12.74
N GLY A 40 -1.83 -5.37 11.58
CA GLY A 40 -2.64 -4.93 10.44
C GLY A 40 -1.96 -3.93 9.48
N GLU A 41 -0.88 -3.27 9.88
CA GLU A 41 -0.17 -2.30 9.05
C GLU A 41 0.44 -2.95 7.80
N LEU A 42 1.08 -4.11 7.96
CA LEU A 42 1.63 -4.88 6.84
C LEU A 42 0.56 -5.30 5.83
N PHE A 43 -0.64 -5.66 6.31
CA PHE A 43 -1.74 -6.06 5.44
C PHE A 43 -2.20 -4.89 4.56
N TRP A 44 -2.43 -3.71 5.16
CA TRP A 44 -2.85 -2.54 4.41
C TRP A 44 -1.77 -2.03 3.44
N ARG A 45 -0.50 -2.08 3.84
CA ARG A 45 0.64 -1.78 2.95
C ARG A 45 0.72 -2.78 1.80
N PHE A 46 0.58 -4.07 2.08
CA PHE A 46 0.53 -5.11 1.04
C PHE A 46 -0.62 -4.84 0.07
N LEU A 47 -1.83 -4.60 0.58
CA LEU A 47 -3.01 -4.36 -0.24
C LEU A 47 -2.83 -3.13 -1.12
N LEU A 48 -2.21 -2.06 -0.60
CA LEU A 48 -1.87 -0.85 -1.36
C LEU A 48 -0.93 -1.17 -2.52
N TYR A 49 0.20 -1.83 -2.26
CA TYR A 49 1.20 -2.14 -3.27
C TYR A 49 0.72 -3.18 -4.29
N ALA A 50 -0.01 -4.20 -3.84
CA ALA A 50 -0.59 -5.22 -4.70
C ALA A 50 -1.64 -4.61 -5.64
N SER A 51 -2.54 -3.78 -5.12
CA SER A 51 -3.59 -3.14 -5.92
C SER A 51 -3.02 -2.13 -6.92
N LEU A 52 -1.97 -1.39 -6.53
CA LEU A 52 -1.27 -0.49 -7.44
C LEU A 52 -0.60 -1.27 -8.58
N SER A 53 0.07 -2.38 -8.25
CA SER A 53 0.73 -3.23 -9.24
C SER A 53 -0.29 -3.83 -10.21
N GLU A 54 -1.41 -4.35 -9.70
CA GLU A 54 -2.47 -4.92 -10.54
C GLU A 54 -3.12 -3.86 -11.44
N PHE A 55 -3.34 -2.65 -10.93
CA PHE A 55 -3.87 -1.54 -11.73
C PHE A 55 -2.97 -1.19 -12.93
N VAL A 56 -1.65 -1.13 -12.70
CA VAL A 56 -0.66 -0.84 -13.75
C VAL A 56 -0.52 -2.02 -14.71
N LEU A 57 -0.39 -3.24 -14.21
CA LEU A 57 -0.17 -4.45 -15.02
C LEU A 57 -1.40 -4.82 -15.85
N ALA A 58 -2.61 -4.53 -15.36
CA ALA A 58 -3.85 -4.73 -16.10
C ALA A 58 -3.89 -3.95 -17.43
N ALA A 59 -3.13 -2.85 -17.56
CA ALA A 59 -2.99 -2.12 -18.82
C ALA A 59 -2.10 -2.86 -19.84
N PHE A 60 -1.13 -3.64 -19.37
CA PHE A 60 -0.17 -4.37 -20.21
C PHE A 60 -0.63 -5.79 -20.58
N ARG A 61 -1.62 -6.36 -19.88
CA ARG A 61 -2.19 -7.67 -20.24
C ARG A 61 -2.98 -7.58 -21.55
N ALA A 62 -2.62 -8.46 -22.48
CA ALA A 62 -3.21 -8.56 -23.82
C ALA A 62 -4.65 -9.10 -23.81
N ASN A 63 -5.05 -9.85 -22.77
CA ASN A 63 -6.38 -10.46 -22.67
C ASN A 63 -7.08 -10.03 -21.38
N PRO A 64 -7.68 -8.82 -21.34
CA PRO A 64 -8.42 -8.37 -20.18
C PRO A 64 -9.77 -9.09 -20.08
N ALA A 65 -10.13 -9.56 -18.89
CA ALA A 65 -11.51 -9.89 -18.59
C ALA A 65 -12.33 -8.59 -18.65
N THR A 66 -13.11 -8.45 -19.72
CA THR A 66 -14.00 -7.30 -19.94
C THR A 66 -15.39 -7.58 -19.38
N TRP A 67 -15.99 -6.57 -18.79
CA TRP A 67 -17.39 -6.58 -18.37
C TRP A 67 -18.29 -6.02 -19.47
N VAL A 68 -19.57 -5.82 -19.12
CA VAL A 68 -20.53 -5.07 -19.94
C VAL A 68 -19.91 -3.73 -20.35
N LEU A 69 -20.01 -3.38 -21.64
CA LEU A 69 -19.45 -2.17 -22.29
C LEU A 69 -17.92 -2.16 -22.50
N GLY A 70 -17.22 -3.28 -22.35
CA GLY A 70 -15.76 -3.34 -22.62
C GLY A 70 -14.88 -2.75 -21.51
N ILE A 71 -15.48 -2.49 -20.35
CA ILE A 71 -14.76 -2.03 -19.15
C ILE A 71 -13.89 -3.18 -18.61
N ARG A 72 -12.61 -2.93 -18.36
CA ARG A 72 -11.69 -3.92 -17.77
C ARG A 72 -11.99 -4.08 -16.28
N VAL A 73 -12.57 -5.21 -15.89
CA VAL A 73 -12.97 -5.49 -14.49
C VAL A 73 -11.78 -5.38 -13.55
N SER A 74 -10.63 -5.89 -13.97
CA SER A 74 -9.39 -5.88 -13.17
C SER A 74 -8.97 -4.47 -12.77
N GLN A 75 -9.12 -3.47 -13.64
CA GLN A 75 -8.77 -2.09 -13.33
C GLN A 75 -9.73 -1.47 -12.31
N VAL A 76 -11.02 -1.75 -12.41
CA VAL A 76 -12.03 -1.23 -11.48
C VAL A 76 -11.83 -1.83 -10.09
N VAL A 77 -11.62 -3.15 -10.02
CA VAL A 77 -11.37 -3.84 -8.75
C VAL A 77 -10.05 -3.39 -8.13
N ALA A 78 -8.98 -3.29 -8.93
CA ALA A 78 -7.69 -2.80 -8.45
C ALA A 78 -7.78 -1.35 -7.94
N LEU A 79 -8.50 -0.48 -8.64
CA LEU A 79 -8.72 0.90 -8.18
C LEU A 79 -9.51 0.96 -6.87
N ALA A 80 -10.57 0.16 -6.74
CA ALA A 80 -11.37 0.11 -5.52
C ALA A 80 -10.52 -0.34 -4.32
N LEU A 81 -9.76 -1.43 -4.48
CA LEU A 81 -8.86 -1.94 -3.44
C LEU A 81 -7.74 -0.94 -3.10
N LEU A 82 -7.20 -0.22 -4.11
CA LEU A 82 -6.20 0.82 -3.92
C LEU A 82 -6.73 1.96 -3.05
N LEU A 83 -7.94 2.46 -3.34
CA LEU A 83 -8.56 3.54 -2.57
C LEU A 83 -8.86 3.13 -1.12
N VAL A 84 -9.37 1.91 -0.93
CA VAL A 84 -9.61 1.35 0.41
C VAL A 84 -8.30 1.24 1.18
N ALA A 85 -7.27 0.63 0.58
CA ALA A 85 -5.97 0.48 1.23
C ALA A 85 -5.34 1.84 1.58
N LEU A 86 -5.41 2.81 0.67
CA LEU A 86 -4.89 4.16 0.89
C LEU A 86 -5.60 4.84 2.07
N TYR A 87 -6.92 4.75 2.13
CA TYR A 87 -7.71 5.29 3.24
C TYR A 87 -7.28 4.70 4.58
N TYR A 88 -7.15 3.37 4.68
CA TYR A 88 -6.76 2.72 5.93
C TYR A 88 -5.32 3.04 6.33
N VAL A 89 -4.39 3.12 5.37
CA VAL A 89 -3.00 3.51 5.65
C VAL A 89 -2.95 4.95 6.20
N LEU A 90 -3.66 5.89 5.57
CA LEU A 90 -3.73 7.29 6.04
C LEU A 90 -4.40 7.39 7.41
N ALA A 91 -5.50 6.68 7.63
CA ALA A 91 -6.19 6.64 8.92
C ALA A 91 -5.31 6.05 10.02
N PHE A 92 -4.48 5.05 9.67
CA PHE A 92 -3.54 4.44 10.59
C PHE A 92 -2.46 5.44 11.05
N PHE A 93 -1.84 6.17 10.11
CA PHE A 93 -0.88 7.24 10.45
C PHE A 93 -1.53 8.36 11.27
N ALA A 94 -2.77 8.74 10.95
CA ALA A 94 -3.49 9.76 11.72
C ALA A 94 -3.79 9.33 13.17
N GLN A 95 -3.88 8.03 13.46
CA GLN A 95 -4.04 7.53 14.82
C GLN A 95 -2.74 7.60 15.63
N MET A 96 -1.59 7.39 14.99
CA MET A 96 -0.28 7.53 15.65
C MET A 96 -0.03 8.96 16.14
N ASP A 97 -0.35 9.96 15.31
CA ASP A 97 -0.17 11.36 15.66
C ASP A 97 -1.03 11.76 16.87
N LYS A 98 -2.27 11.25 16.95
CA LYS A 98 -3.17 11.49 18.09
C LYS A 98 -2.64 10.86 19.38
N GLY A 99 -2.07 9.67 19.29
CA GLY A 99 -1.45 8.99 20.44
C GLY A 99 -0.28 9.79 21.02
N ALA A 100 0.62 10.26 20.16
CA ALA A 100 1.77 11.08 20.56
C ALA A 100 1.36 12.40 21.23
N GLN A 101 0.30 13.05 20.72
CA GLN A 101 -0.23 14.29 21.32
C GLN A 101 -0.89 14.06 22.68
N ALA A 102 -1.59 12.92 22.85
CA ALA A 102 -2.23 12.58 24.13
C ALA A 102 -1.20 12.33 25.24
N GLU A 103 -0.11 11.62 24.93
CA GLU A 103 0.98 11.36 25.88
C GLU A 103 1.73 12.65 26.28
N THR A 104 1.99 13.52 25.31
CA THR A 104 2.61 14.83 25.57
C THR A 104 1.73 15.69 26.48
N ALA A 105 0.41 15.73 26.23
CA ALA A 105 -0.54 16.48 27.05
C ALA A 105 -0.65 15.93 28.49
N GLN A 106 -0.55 14.61 28.67
CA GLN A 106 -0.53 13.99 30.00
C GLN A 106 0.76 14.32 30.77
N ASN A 107 1.93 14.24 30.14
CA ASN A 107 3.20 14.58 30.79
C ASN A 107 3.26 16.05 31.21
N VAL A 108 2.73 16.97 30.40
CA VAL A 108 2.66 18.39 30.76
C VAL A 108 1.75 18.60 31.98
N ARG A 109 0.59 17.95 32.04
CA ARG A 109 -0.30 18.02 33.22
C ARG A 109 0.34 17.43 34.47
N ALA A 110 0.97 16.25 34.36
CA ALA A 110 1.64 15.60 35.49
C ALA A 110 2.79 16.46 36.03
N THR A 111 3.50 17.18 35.16
CA THR A 111 4.55 18.13 35.57
C THR A 111 3.96 19.32 36.32
N ASP A 112 2.85 19.90 35.84
CA ASP A 112 2.17 21.02 36.48
C ASP A 112 1.64 20.64 37.88
N ASP A 113 1.03 19.46 38.00
CA ASP A 113 0.56 18.90 39.29
C ASP A 113 1.72 18.68 40.28
N SER A 114 2.86 18.17 39.80
CA SER A 114 4.06 18.00 40.62
C SER A 114 4.61 19.34 41.12
N VAL A 115 4.66 20.37 40.27
CA VAL A 115 5.13 21.71 40.65
C VAL A 115 4.17 22.37 41.64
N ALA A 116 2.86 22.16 41.48
CA ALA A 116 1.84 22.65 42.41
C ALA A 116 1.94 22.01 43.81
N SER A 117 2.32 20.73 43.89
CA SER A 117 2.49 20.01 45.16
C SER A 117 3.71 20.47 45.97
N VAL A 118 4.79 20.90 45.32
CA VAL A 118 6.03 21.39 45.97
C VAL A 118 5.88 22.80 46.54
N ARG A 119 4.90 23.57 46.06
CA ARG A 119 4.64 24.96 46.52
C ARG A 119 3.71 25.06 47.74
N ARG A 120 3.13 23.96 48.22
CA ARG A 120 2.31 23.91 49.44
C ARG A 120 3.11 23.40 50.61
#